data_AF-A0AAU8H862-F1
#
_entry.id   AF-A0AAU8H862-F1
#
_cell.length_a   1.000
_cell.length_b   1.000
_cell.length_c   1.000
_cell.angle_alpha   90.00
_cell.angle_beta   90.00
_cell.angle_gamma   90.00
#
_symmetry.space_group_name_H-M   'P 1'
#
loop_
_entity.id
_entity.type
_entity.pdbx_description
1 polymer ?
#
loop_
_entity_poly.entity_id
_entity_poly.type
_entity_poly.pdbx_seq_one_letter_code
_entity_poly.pdbx_strand_id
1 'polypeptide(L)'
;MDVPAQPTAPDSGALVEPASRLVAALRLVCGGSVTATRAIRCPPDDDFPQGLGPTASLSALPTFDEERPTILGQEQVEAVREVYDLLAHPAVRANRGLQTALRRLVLAGADRVPTDRLIDLIVCAEVLFIKLPGLPADPGKQDKIVAGATALLADDPVLQAPPERLEALLRLGYRLRNDEMHGDDPSRRELRTLTGQPTDDLSAVVDDIERVLRRALVRLLSGIVEQ
;
A
#
# COMPACT_ATOMS: atom_id res chain seq x y z
N MET A 1 22.64 28.90 -16.67
CA MET A 1 21.87 28.06 -17.60
C MET A 1 20.88 28.95 -18.30
N ASP A 2 21.01 29.11 -19.62
CA ASP A 2 20.05 29.89 -20.41
C ASP A 2 18.72 29.15 -20.51
N VAL A 3 17.64 29.79 -20.07
CA VAL A 3 16.28 29.28 -20.21
C VAL A 3 15.84 29.53 -21.66
N PRO A 4 15.38 28.51 -22.41
CA PRO A 4 15.00 28.68 -23.80
C PRO A 4 13.85 29.68 -23.96
N ALA A 5 13.93 30.53 -24.99
CA ALA A 5 12.98 31.61 -25.26
C ALA A 5 11.53 31.14 -25.47
N GLN A 6 11.34 29.86 -25.79
CA GLN A 6 10.05 29.17 -25.82
C GLN A 6 10.21 27.75 -25.27
N PRO A 7 9.92 27.51 -23.98
CA PRO A 7 9.89 26.15 -23.46
C PRO A 7 8.76 25.38 -24.13
N THR A 8 9.10 24.32 -24.85
CA THR A 8 8.11 23.39 -25.41
C THR A 8 7.71 22.42 -24.31
N ALA A 9 6.43 22.37 -23.95
CA ALA A 9 5.95 21.36 -23.02
C ALA A 9 6.11 19.97 -23.65
N PRO A 10 6.54 18.94 -22.89
CA PRO A 10 6.51 17.58 -23.39
C PRO A 10 5.06 17.18 -23.74
N ASP A 11 4.88 16.33 -24.74
CA ASP A 11 3.56 15.79 -25.08
C ASP A 11 2.92 15.19 -23.82
N SER A 12 1.67 15.55 -23.55
CA SER A 12 0.95 15.13 -22.34
C SER A 12 0.86 13.60 -22.19
N GLY A 13 0.86 12.87 -23.31
CA GLY A 13 0.93 11.40 -23.35
C GLY A 13 2.24 10.83 -22.80
N ALA A 14 3.35 11.56 -22.91
CA ALA A 14 4.66 11.14 -22.40
C ALA A 14 4.72 11.14 -20.85
N LEU A 15 3.76 11.81 -20.18
CA LEU A 15 3.72 11.93 -18.73
C LEU A 15 2.81 10.90 -18.04
N VAL A 16 1.98 10.16 -18.78
CA VAL A 16 1.01 9.21 -18.20
C VAL A 16 1.70 8.07 -17.44
N GLU A 17 2.71 7.44 -18.06
CA GLU A 17 3.45 6.36 -17.41
C GLU A 17 4.28 6.85 -16.21
N PRO A 18 5.06 7.94 -16.33
CA PRO A 18 5.76 8.52 -15.19
C PRO A 18 4.82 8.90 -14.03
N ALA A 19 3.68 9.52 -14.33
CA ALA A 19 2.70 9.90 -13.31
C ALA A 19 2.09 8.68 -12.62
N SER A 20 1.71 7.66 -13.38
CA SER A 20 1.15 6.42 -12.83
C SER A 20 2.14 5.72 -11.90
N ARG A 21 3.41 5.67 -12.30
CA ARG A 21 4.50 5.11 -11.50
C ARG A 21 4.76 5.91 -10.23
N LEU A 22 4.71 7.25 -10.33
CA LEU A 22 4.84 8.13 -9.17
C LEU A 22 3.72 7.90 -8.16
N VAL A 23 2.46 7.79 -8.62
CA VAL A 23 1.31 7.47 -7.76
C VAL A 23 1.50 6.13 -7.06
N ALA A 24 1.95 5.10 -7.80
CA ALA A 24 2.22 3.79 -7.21
C ALA A 24 3.34 3.84 -6.15
N ALA A 25 4.43 4.55 -6.42
CA ALA A 25 5.54 4.73 -5.48
C ALA A 25 5.08 5.46 -4.20
N LEU A 26 4.36 6.57 -4.36
CA LEU A 26 3.79 7.32 -3.26
C LEU A 26 2.80 6.48 -2.43
N ARG A 27 1.97 5.65 -3.08
CA ARG A 27 1.07 4.73 -2.36
C ARG A 27 1.83 3.67 -1.59
N LEU A 28 2.89 3.10 -2.16
CA LEU A 28 3.71 2.11 -1.48
C LEU A 28 4.40 2.69 -0.23
N VAL A 29 4.92 3.91 -0.32
CA VAL A 29 5.63 4.56 0.79
C VAL A 29 4.66 5.16 1.81
N CYS A 30 3.71 5.99 1.37
CA CYS A 30 2.88 6.84 2.22
C CYS A 30 1.49 6.23 2.55
N GLY A 31 1.09 5.16 1.85
CA GLY A 31 -0.20 4.49 2.06
C GLY A 31 -1.41 5.38 1.85
N GLY A 32 -2.42 5.20 2.72
CA GLY A 32 -3.68 5.95 2.82
C GLY A 32 -3.58 7.48 2.74
N SER A 33 -2.39 8.05 2.95
CA SER A 33 -2.16 9.49 2.85
C SER A 33 -2.09 10.01 1.42
N VAL A 34 -2.13 9.15 0.39
CA VAL A 34 -2.06 9.55 -1.02
C VAL A 34 -3.33 9.10 -1.75
N THR A 35 -4.06 10.07 -2.30
CA THR A 35 -5.21 9.89 -3.20
C THR A 35 -5.08 10.83 -4.39
N ALA A 36 -5.79 10.55 -5.49
CA ALA A 36 -5.67 11.32 -6.74
C ALA A 36 -6.00 12.82 -6.58
N THR A 37 -6.77 13.20 -5.56
CA THR A 37 -7.25 14.57 -5.34
C THR A 37 -6.46 15.32 -4.27
N ARG A 38 -5.55 14.66 -3.54
CA ARG A 38 -4.85 15.25 -2.40
C ARG A 38 -3.56 15.96 -2.84
N ALA A 39 -3.38 17.19 -2.36
CA ALA A 39 -2.17 17.96 -2.67
C ALA A 39 -0.94 17.35 -2.00
N ILE A 40 0.11 17.10 -2.78
CA ILE A 40 1.42 16.63 -2.29
C ILE A 40 2.33 17.83 -2.14
N ARG A 41 2.92 17.99 -0.96
CA ARG A 41 3.83 19.09 -0.64
C ARG A 41 5.17 18.53 -0.16
N CYS A 42 6.24 19.08 -0.71
CA CYS A 42 7.62 18.88 -0.25
C CYS A 42 8.21 20.26 0.10
N PRO A 43 7.77 20.87 1.21
CA PRO A 43 8.26 22.18 1.60
C PRO A 43 9.73 22.10 2.05
N PRO A 44 10.52 23.18 1.90
CA PRO A 44 11.86 23.24 2.47
C PRO A 44 11.78 23.20 4.01
N ASP A 45 12.83 22.67 4.65
CA ASP A 45 12.89 22.42 6.10
C ASP A 45 12.61 23.68 6.95
N ASP A 46 12.84 24.88 6.41
CA ASP A 46 12.71 26.16 7.09
C ASP A 46 11.28 26.75 7.09
N ASP A 47 10.37 26.24 6.26
CA ASP A 47 9.06 26.88 5.99
C ASP A 47 7.93 26.46 6.95
N PHE A 48 8.16 25.52 7.86
CA PHE A 48 7.15 25.07 8.84
C PHE A 48 7.62 25.32 10.28
N PRO A 49 6.75 25.84 11.17
CA PRO A 49 7.04 25.84 12.59
C PRO A 49 7.28 24.40 13.03
N GLN A 50 8.32 24.19 13.85
CA GLN A 50 8.94 22.90 14.27
C GLN A 50 7.99 21.82 14.87
N GLY A 51 6.67 21.99 14.80
CA GLY A 51 5.65 21.04 15.27
C GLY A 51 4.86 20.30 14.18
N LEU A 52 4.95 20.67 12.90
CA LEU A 52 4.27 19.96 11.81
C LEU A 52 5.27 19.05 11.08
N GLY A 53 5.65 17.94 11.74
CA GLY A 53 6.49 16.91 11.13
C GLY A 53 5.88 16.30 9.87
N PRO A 54 6.67 15.53 9.10
CA PRO A 54 6.21 14.90 7.86
C PRO A 54 4.96 14.04 8.11
N THR A 55 3.89 14.30 7.34
CA THR A 55 2.61 13.58 7.43
C THR A 55 2.53 12.39 6.49
N ALA A 56 3.57 12.19 5.67
CA ALA A 56 3.79 10.99 4.87
C ALA A 56 4.26 9.80 5.70
N SER A 57 4.86 10.05 6.87
CA SER A 57 4.86 9.05 7.94
C SER A 57 3.41 8.80 8.29
N LEU A 58 2.88 7.63 7.88
CA LEU A 58 1.61 7.03 8.30
C LEU A 58 0.91 7.91 9.33
N SER A 59 -0.02 8.75 8.86
CA SER A 59 -0.74 9.71 9.70
C SER A 59 -1.07 9.05 11.05
N ALA A 60 -0.55 9.61 12.15
CA ALA A 60 -0.90 9.16 13.50
C ALA A 60 -2.37 9.48 13.86
N LEU A 61 -3.13 10.07 12.94
CA LEU A 61 -4.56 10.37 13.12
C LEU A 61 -5.43 9.23 12.57
N PRO A 62 -6.58 8.94 13.20
CA PRO A 62 -7.33 7.71 13.01
C PRO A 62 -8.17 7.65 11.72
N THR A 63 -8.10 8.64 10.83
CA THR A 63 -8.96 8.70 9.66
C THR A 63 -8.35 9.47 8.49
N PHE A 64 -8.77 9.07 7.30
CA PHE A 64 -8.56 9.76 6.03
C PHE A 64 -9.16 11.18 6.08
N ASP A 65 -8.33 12.20 5.87
CA ASP A 65 -8.70 13.62 5.76
C ASP A 65 -8.29 14.13 4.38
N GLU A 66 -9.28 14.48 3.55
CA GLU A 66 -9.11 14.93 2.16
C GLU A 66 -8.51 16.32 2.02
N GLU A 67 -8.77 17.19 3.00
CA GLU A 67 -8.38 18.60 2.96
C GLU A 67 -6.93 18.79 3.40
N ARG A 68 -6.36 17.80 4.08
CA ARG A 68 -4.98 17.86 4.55
C ARG A 68 -4.01 17.48 3.43
N PRO A 69 -2.91 18.21 3.18
CA PRO A 69 -1.90 17.77 2.22
C PRO A 69 -1.10 16.54 2.70
N THR A 70 -0.52 15.80 1.76
CA THR A 70 0.54 14.80 2.05
C THR A 70 1.87 15.55 2.15
N ILE A 71 2.51 15.55 3.31
CA ILE A 71 3.78 16.25 3.55
C ILE A 71 4.90 15.21 3.61
N LEU A 72 5.78 15.22 2.62
CA LEU A 72 6.95 14.34 2.55
C LEU A 72 8.13 14.99 3.29
N GLY A 73 8.79 14.23 4.16
CA GLY A 73 10.11 14.58 4.68
C GLY A 73 11.20 13.95 3.81
N GLN A 74 12.46 14.31 4.07
CA GLN A 74 13.61 13.87 3.27
C GLN A 74 13.70 12.34 3.14
N GLU A 75 13.53 11.60 4.23
CA GLU A 75 13.55 10.13 4.22
C GLU A 75 12.43 9.55 3.34
N GLN A 76 11.22 10.13 3.37
CA GLN A 76 10.12 9.68 2.52
C GLN A 76 10.36 10.03 1.05
N VAL A 77 10.98 11.17 0.75
CA VAL A 77 11.36 11.53 -0.61
C VAL A 77 12.36 10.51 -1.17
N GLU A 78 13.37 10.14 -0.40
CA GLU A 78 14.36 9.13 -0.81
C GLU A 78 13.71 7.75 -1.02
N ALA A 79 12.86 7.31 -0.10
CA ALA A 79 12.10 6.07 -0.25
C ALA A 79 11.18 6.08 -1.49
N VAL A 80 10.52 7.20 -1.78
CA VAL A 80 9.67 7.36 -2.98
C VAL A 80 10.51 7.26 -4.24
N ARG A 81 11.70 7.88 -4.28
CA ARG A 81 12.61 7.79 -5.42
C ARG A 81 13.10 6.37 -5.64
N GLU A 82 13.52 5.67 -4.59
CA GLU A 82 13.95 4.28 -4.66
C GLU A 82 12.85 3.38 -5.22
N VAL A 83 11.64 3.46 -4.66
CA VAL A 83 10.50 2.66 -5.14
C VAL A 83 10.12 3.02 -6.57
N TYR A 84 10.17 4.31 -6.94
CA TYR A 84 9.93 4.76 -8.30
C TYR A 84 10.90 4.10 -9.29
N ASP A 85 12.19 4.02 -8.95
CA ASP A 85 13.21 3.39 -9.77
C ASP A 85 13.03 1.85 -9.84
N LEU A 86 12.68 1.19 -8.73
CA LEU A 86 12.34 -0.23 -8.72
C LEU A 86 11.15 -0.55 -9.64
N LEU A 87 10.11 0.29 -9.62
CA LEU A 87 8.94 0.15 -10.50
C LEU A 87 9.27 0.36 -11.98
N ALA A 88 10.35 1.10 -12.28
CA ALA A 88 10.85 1.29 -13.64
C ALA A 88 11.55 0.05 -14.20
N HIS A 89 12.02 -0.85 -13.33
CA HIS A 89 12.87 -1.98 -13.71
C HIS A 89 12.17 -2.93 -14.72
N PRO A 90 12.82 -3.35 -15.81
CA PRO A 90 12.20 -4.18 -16.84
C PRO A 90 11.59 -5.48 -16.31
N ALA A 91 12.24 -6.14 -15.35
CA ALA A 91 11.73 -7.38 -14.75
C ALA A 91 10.41 -7.15 -13.99
N VAL A 92 10.29 -6.02 -13.28
CA VAL A 92 9.05 -5.63 -12.58
C VAL A 92 7.95 -5.30 -13.58
N ARG A 93 8.28 -4.58 -14.66
CA ARG A 93 7.33 -4.22 -15.73
C ARG A 93 6.80 -5.43 -16.50
N ALA A 94 7.66 -6.41 -16.76
CA ALA A 94 7.29 -7.64 -17.46
C ALA A 94 6.44 -8.58 -16.59
N ASN A 95 6.51 -8.45 -15.26
CA ASN A 95 5.79 -9.31 -14.33
C ASN A 95 4.31 -8.93 -14.18
N ARG A 96 3.44 -9.58 -14.96
CA ARG A 96 1.97 -9.33 -14.95
C ARG A 96 1.32 -9.52 -13.58
N GLY A 97 1.82 -10.46 -12.77
CA GLY A 97 1.33 -10.71 -11.41
C GLY A 97 1.56 -9.50 -10.52
N LEU A 98 2.80 -9.00 -10.48
CA LEU A 98 3.14 -7.79 -9.73
C LEU A 98 2.37 -6.56 -10.22
N GLN A 99 2.26 -6.36 -11.53
CA GLN A 99 1.48 -5.25 -12.09
C GLN A 99 0.01 -5.32 -11.67
N THR A 100 -0.55 -6.53 -11.54
CA THR A 100 -1.92 -6.72 -11.06
C THR A 100 -2.06 -6.42 -9.57
N ALA A 101 -1.10 -6.87 -8.74
CA ALA A 101 -1.09 -6.58 -7.31
C ALA A 101 -0.94 -5.07 -7.04
N LEU A 102 0.00 -4.41 -7.72
CA LEU A 102 0.20 -2.95 -7.64
C LEU A 102 -1.07 -2.19 -8.01
N ARG A 103 -1.75 -2.59 -9.10
CA ARG A 103 -3.02 -1.97 -9.50
C ARG A 103 -4.07 -2.10 -8.41
N ARG A 104 -4.24 -3.29 -7.81
CA ARG A 104 -5.21 -3.53 -6.73
C ARG A 104 -4.90 -2.70 -5.49
N LEU A 105 -3.63 -2.58 -5.12
CA LEU A 105 -3.20 -1.71 -4.02
C LEU A 105 -3.53 -0.23 -4.28
N VAL A 106 -3.30 0.25 -5.50
CA VAL A 106 -3.62 1.64 -5.88
C VAL A 106 -5.13 1.87 -5.88
N LEU A 107 -5.93 0.92 -6.38
CA LEU A 107 -7.40 1.00 -6.35
C LEU A 107 -7.96 1.02 -4.92
N ALA A 108 -7.48 0.13 -4.05
CA ALA A 108 -7.81 0.16 -2.62
C ALA A 108 -7.44 1.48 -1.92
N GLY A 109 -6.52 2.25 -2.51
CA GLY A 109 -6.17 3.57 -2.04
C GLY A 109 -7.05 4.70 -2.50
N ALA A 110 -7.73 4.52 -3.64
CA ALA A 110 -8.63 5.50 -4.20
C ALA A 110 -10.05 5.38 -3.63
N ASP A 111 -10.38 4.24 -3.05
CA ASP A 111 -11.69 3.98 -2.46
C ASP A 111 -11.81 4.55 -1.04
N ARG A 112 -13.02 5.02 -0.69
CA ARG A 112 -13.36 5.61 0.60
C ARG A 112 -14.11 4.63 1.50
N VAL A 113 -14.69 3.58 0.92
CA VAL A 113 -15.50 2.61 1.65
C VAL A 113 -14.58 1.49 2.16
N PRO A 114 -14.42 1.29 3.48
CA PRO A 114 -13.48 0.29 4.00
C PRO A 114 -13.72 -1.14 3.50
N THR A 115 -14.98 -1.52 3.24
CA THR A 115 -15.33 -2.85 2.70
C THR A 115 -14.85 -3.02 1.26
N ASP A 116 -15.02 -2.01 0.41
CA ASP A 116 -14.52 -2.05 -0.98
C ASP A 116 -12.99 -2.06 -1.03
N ARG A 117 -12.33 -1.23 -0.19
CA ARG A 117 -10.88 -1.28 0.00
C ARG A 117 -10.41 -2.68 0.40
N LEU A 118 -11.10 -3.30 1.37
CA LEU A 118 -10.78 -4.63 1.84
C LEU A 118 -10.85 -5.67 0.72
N ILE A 119 -11.86 -5.60 -0.15
CA ILE A 119 -11.98 -6.50 -1.31
C ILE A 119 -10.74 -6.39 -2.19
N ASP A 120 -10.34 -5.18 -2.57
CA ASP A 120 -9.15 -4.97 -3.41
C ASP A 120 -7.86 -5.43 -2.72
N LEU A 121 -7.70 -5.19 -1.41
CA LEU A 121 -6.53 -5.64 -0.65
C LEU A 121 -6.46 -7.16 -0.55
N ILE A 122 -7.58 -7.86 -0.31
CA ILE A 122 -7.58 -9.32 -0.29
C ILE A 122 -7.29 -9.90 -1.69
N VAL A 123 -7.79 -9.28 -2.76
CA VAL A 123 -7.42 -9.67 -4.13
C VAL A 123 -5.93 -9.41 -4.39
N CYS A 124 -5.37 -8.31 -3.88
CA CYS A 124 -3.94 -8.04 -3.93
C CYS A 124 -3.15 -9.15 -3.23
N ALA A 125 -3.55 -9.55 -2.01
CA ALA A 125 -2.93 -10.64 -1.27
C ALA A 125 -3.01 -11.99 -2.02
N GLU A 126 -4.15 -12.32 -2.63
CA GLU A 126 -4.29 -13.52 -3.47
C GLU A 126 -3.31 -13.50 -4.65
N VAL A 127 -3.14 -12.34 -5.30
CA VAL A 127 -2.20 -12.22 -6.42
C VAL A 127 -0.77 -12.43 -5.92
N LEU A 128 -0.38 -11.78 -4.83
CA LEU A 128 0.99 -11.82 -4.30
C LEU A 128 1.38 -13.19 -3.79
N PHE A 129 0.52 -13.86 -3.04
CA PHE A 129 0.89 -15.05 -2.28
C PHE A 129 0.39 -16.36 -2.90
N ILE A 130 -0.50 -16.31 -3.89
CA ILE A 130 -1.02 -17.51 -4.56
C ILE A 130 -0.67 -17.49 -6.05
N LYS A 131 -1.10 -16.45 -6.78
CA LYS A 131 -0.99 -16.45 -8.24
C LYS A 131 0.44 -16.21 -8.70
N LEU A 132 1.15 -15.27 -8.07
CA LEU A 132 2.51 -14.91 -8.43
C LEU A 132 3.50 -16.08 -8.23
N PRO A 133 3.46 -16.86 -7.13
CA PRO A 133 4.30 -18.05 -6.99
C PRO A 133 3.80 -19.27 -7.78
N GLY A 134 2.68 -19.16 -8.50
CA GLY A 134 2.11 -20.25 -9.30
C GLY A 134 1.46 -21.36 -8.47
N LEU A 135 0.96 -21.05 -7.27
CA LEU A 135 0.28 -22.04 -6.43
C LEU A 135 -1.08 -22.45 -7.02
N PRO A 136 -1.49 -23.71 -6.84
CA PRO A 136 -2.77 -24.20 -7.34
C PRO A 136 -3.98 -23.49 -6.70
N ALA A 137 -5.12 -23.52 -7.41
CA ALA A 137 -6.36 -22.83 -7.06
C ALA A 137 -7.30 -23.62 -6.11
N ASP A 138 -6.79 -24.71 -5.53
CA ASP A 138 -7.46 -25.62 -4.58
C ASP A 138 -7.90 -24.91 -3.27
N PRO A 139 -8.89 -25.50 -2.55
CA PRO A 139 -9.37 -24.99 -1.27
C PRO A 139 -8.22 -24.70 -0.28
N GLY A 140 -8.37 -23.65 0.53
CA GLY A 140 -7.32 -23.20 1.46
C GLY A 140 -6.59 -21.90 1.03
N LYS A 141 -7.23 -21.05 0.21
CA LYS A 141 -6.67 -19.74 -0.18
C LYS A 141 -6.22 -18.90 1.03
N GLN A 142 -7.01 -18.90 2.09
CA GLN A 142 -6.68 -18.18 3.33
C GLN A 142 -5.34 -18.65 3.91
N ASP A 143 -5.14 -19.96 4.03
CA ASP A 143 -3.90 -20.52 4.59
C ASP A 143 -2.68 -20.23 3.70
N LYS A 144 -2.85 -20.23 2.37
CA LYS A 144 -1.80 -19.86 1.42
C LYS A 144 -1.39 -18.39 1.54
N ILE A 145 -2.38 -17.49 1.67
CA ILE A 145 -2.11 -16.06 1.91
C ILE A 145 -1.32 -15.88 3.19
N VAL A 146 -1.76 -16.52 4.28
CA VAL A 146 -1.13 -16.43 5.59
C VAL A 146 0.31 -16.99 5.52
N ALA A 147 0.49 -18.20 4.98
CA ALA A 147 1.81 -18.81 4.87
C ALA A 147 2.79 -17.98 4.02
N GLY A 148 2.32 -17.46 2.86
CA GLY A 148 3.13 -16.61 2.00
C GLY A 148 3.53 -15.29 2.66
N ALA A 149 2.59 -14.66 3.37
CA ALA A 149 2.87 -13.42 4.09
C ALA A 149 3.83 -13.64 5.27
N THR A 150 3.60 -14.67 6.08
CA THR A 150 4.49 -15.03 7.20
C THR A 150 5.90 -15.34 6.71
N ALA A 151 6.03 -16.15 5.65
CA ALA A 151 7.34 -16.46 5.07
C ALA A 151 8.11 -15.22 4.58
N LEU A 152 7.38 -14.20 4.10
CA LEU A 152 7.99 -12.97 3.60
C LEU A 152 8.25 -11.92 4.69
N LEU A 153 7.44 -11.88 5.75
CA LEU A 153 7.32 -10.74 6.66
C LEU A 153 7.48 -11.06 8.16
N ALA A 154 7.62 -12.32 8.57
CA ALA A 154 7.69 -12.71 9.99
C ALA A 154 8.71 -11.89 10.81
N ASP A 155 9.88 -11.64 10.23
CA ASP A 155 10.97 -10.90 10.87
C ASP A 155 11.09 -9.45 10.36
N ASP A 156 10.00 -8.86 9.88
CA ASP A 156 10.05 -7.51 9.33
C ASP A 156 10.12 -6.42 10.42
N PRO A 157 11.24 -5.65 10.50
CA PRO A 157 11.42 -4.67 11.57
C PRO A 157 10.50 -3.45 11.44
N VAL A 158 9.87 -3.23 10.28
CA VAL A 158 8.95 -2.11 10.06
C VAL A 158 7.55 -2.43 10.56
N LEU A 159 7.12 -3.70 10.51
CA LEU A 159 5.78 -4.09 10.99
C LEU A 159 5.73 -4.18 12.52
N GLN A 160 6.84 -4.51 13.18
CA GLN A 160 6.94 -4.59 14.65
C GLN A 160 5.83 -5.44 15.30
N ALA A 161 5.34 -6.44 14.58
CA ALA A 161 4.27 -7.32 15.02
C ALA A 161 4.78 -8.77 14.98
N PRO A 162 4.51 -9.57 16.01
CA PRO A 162 4.92 -10.96 16.00
C PRO A 162 4.12 -11.75 14.94
N PRO A 163 4.67 -12.85 14.40
CA PRO A 163 4.05 -13.60 13.30
C PRO A 163 2.58 -13.95 13.54
N GLU A 164 2.22 -14.36 14.75
CA GLU A 164 0.86 -14.77 15.10
C GLU A 164 -0.16 -13.62 14.92
N ARG A 165 0.28 -12.38 15.08
CA ARG A 165 -0.56 -11.19 14.86
C ARG A 165 -0.77 -10.91 13.38
N LEU A 166 0.28 -11.07 12.58
CA LEU A 166 0.19 -11.00 11.13
C LEU A 166 -0.79 -12.06 10.58
N GLU A 167 -0.66 -13.30 11.07
CA GLU A 167 -1.55 -14.39 10.69
C GLU A 167 -3.01 -14.09 11.08
N ALA A 168 -3.23 -13.65 12.33
CA ALA A 168 -4.56 -13.33 12.82
C ALA A 168 -5.22 -12.22 12.01
N LEU A 169 -4.47 -11.16 11.66
CA LEU A 169 -4.94 -10.03 10.87
C LEU A 169 -5.36 -10.48 9.46
N LEU A 170 -4.50 -11.22 8.75
CA LEU A 170 -4.80 -11.68 7.39
C LEU A 170 -5.98 -12.66 7.38
N ARG A 171 -6.07 -13.53 8.39
CA ARG A 171 -7.21 -14.42 8.55
C ARG A 171 -8.50 -13.63 8.80
N LEU A 172 -8.45 -12.59 9.62
CA LEU A 172 -9.58 -11.69 9.87
C LEU A 172 -10.02 -10.99 8.58
N GLY A 173 -9.09 -10.36 7.85
CA GLY A 173 -9.39 -9.68 6.58
C GLY A 173 -10.03 -10.59 5.54
N TYR A 174 -9.52 -11.82 5.38
CA TYR A 174 -10.11 -12.78 4.44
C TYR A 174 -11.54 -13.18 4.84
N ARG A 175 -11.80 -13.36 6.14
CA ARG A 175 -13.15 -13.65 6.64
C ARG A 175 -14.09 -12.48 6.43
N LEU A 176 -13.69 -11.27 6.80
CA LEU A 176 -14.48 -10.05 6.62
C LEU A 176 -14.86 -9.85 5.14
N ARG A 177 -13.92 -10.07 4.23
CA ARG A 177 -14.20 -10.04 2.78
C ARG A 177 -15.21 -11.09 2.35
N ASN A 178 -15.16 -12.29 2.92
CA ASN A 178 -16.13 -13.34 2.58
C ASN A 178 -17.52 -13.02 3.13
N ASP A 179 -17.59 -12.56 4.39
CA ASP A 179 -18.85 -12.16 5.02
C ASP A 179 -19.53 -11.07 4.16
N GLU A 180 -18.80 -10.03 3.74
CA GLU A 180 -19.29 -8.98 2.83
C GLU A 180 -19.82 -9.54 1.50
N MET A 181 -19.05 -10.43 0.85
CA MET A 181 -19.44 -11.03 -0.43
C MET A 181 -20.65 -11.95 -0.34
N HIS A 182 -20.96 -12.47 0.85
CA HIS A 182 -22.11 -13.32 1.12
C HIS A 182 -23.29 -12.55 1.74
N GLY A 183 -23.13 -11.25 1.99
CA GLY A 183 -24.16 -10.41 2.63
C GLY A 183 -24.32 -10.69 4.13
N ASP A 184 -23.35 -11.34 4.75
CA ASP A 184 -23.32 -11.56 6.20
C ASP A 184 -22.84 -10.27 6.89
N ASP A 185 -23.42 -9.94 8.05
CA ASP A 185 -23.12 -8.71 8.78
C ASP A 185 -21.72 -8.78 9.45
N PRO A 186 -20.73 -7.99 8.99
CA PRO A 186 -19.37 -8.02 9.53
C PRO A 186 -19.27 -7.39 10.93
N SER A 187 -20.28 -6.63 11.38
CA SER A 187 -20.29 -5.99 12.72
C SER A 187 -20.33 -6.99 13.88
N ARG A 188 -20.59 -8.28 13.60
CA ARG A 188 -20.58 -9.37 14.59
C ARG A 188 -19.18 -9.88 14.93
N ARG A 189 -18.14 -9.41 14.24
CA ARG A 189 -16.77 -9.88 14.44
C ARG A 189 -16.03 -9.00 15.42
N GLU A 190 -15.29 -9.62 16.32
CA GLU A 190 -14.33 -8.91 17.16
C GLU A 190 -13.16 -8.45 16.27
N LEU A 191 -13.11 -7.14 15.98
CA LEU A 191 -12.05 -6.55 15.19
C LEU A 191 -10.83 -6.28 16.07
N ARG A 192 -9.65 -6.54 15.52
CA ARG A 192 -8.36 -6.31 16.18
C ARG A 192 -7.36 -5.77 15.17
N THR A 193 -6.60 -4.76 15.59
CA THR A 193 -5.48 -4.19 14.82
C THR A 193 -4.31 -5.18 14.78
N LEU A 194 -3.31 -4.89 13.95
CA LEU A 194 -2.06 -5.65 13.83
C LEU A 194 -1.32 -5.75 15.17
N THR A 195 -1.45 -4.74 16.03
CA THR A 195 -0.87 -4.77 17.40
C THR A 195 -1.66 -5.66 18.36
N GLY A 196 -2.82 -6.16 17.95
CA GLY A 196 -3.72 -6.99 18.74
C GLY A 196 -4.74 -6.21 19.58
N GLN A 197 -4.73 -4.87 19.51
CA GLN A 197 -5.69 -4.03 20.22
C GLN A 197 -7.10 -4.20 19.62
N PRO A 198 -8.13 -4.43 20.46
CA PRO A 198 -9.52 -4.39 20.01
C PRO A 198 -9.86 -3.03 19.41
N THR A 199 -10.73 -3.03 18.41
CA THR A 199 -11.26 -1.82 17.78
C THR A 199 -12.68 -2.07 17.32
N ASP A 200 -13.50 -1.02 17.19
CA ASP A 200 -14.80 -1.08 16.51
C ASP A 200 -14.73 -0.44 15.11
N ASP A 201 -13.57 0.11 14.73
CA ASP A 201 -13.33 0.74 13.44
C ASP A 201 -12.71 -0.26 12.45
N LEU A 202 -13.49 -0.60 11.41
CA LEU A 202 -13.03 -1.42 10.30
C LEU A 202 -11.88 -0.76 9.53
N SER A 203 -11.86 0.57 9.44
CA SER A 203 -10.84 1.32 8.70
C SER A 203 -9.46 1.07 9.27
N ALA A 204 -9.32 1.08 10.60
CA ALA A 204 -8.07 0.73 11.28
C ALA A 204 -7.54 -0.67 10.89
N VAL A 205 -8.42 -1.67 10.79
CA VAL A 205 -8.04 -3.04 10.38
C VAL A 205 -7.62 -3.07 8.91
N VAL A 206 -8.35 -2.37 8.05
CA VAL A 206 -8.06 -2.26 6.61
C VAL A 206 -6.72 -1.56 6.37
N ASP A 207 -6.42 -0.50 7.13
CA ASP A 207 -5.17 0.23 7.05
C ASP A 207 -3.97 -0.63 7.49
N ASP A 208 -4.14 -1.48 8.50
CA ASP A 208 -3.13 -2.46 8.90
C ASP A 208 -2.88 -3.52 7.82
N ILE A 209 -3.94 -4.01 7.17
CA ILE A 209 -3.81 -4.94 6.02
C ILE A 209 -3.08 -4.25 4.88
N GLU A 210 -3.44 -3.01 4.56
CA GLU A 210 -2.74 -2.22 3.54
C GLU A 210 -1.26 -2.06 3.88
N ARG A 211 -0.92 -1.71 5.13
CA ARG A 211 0.47 -1.59 5.60
C ARG A 211 1.26 -2.89 5.38
N VAL A 212 0.68 -4.03 5.73
CA VAL A 212 1.29 -5.36 5.50
C VAL A 212 1.55 -5.60 4.01
N LEU A 213 0.55 -5.36 3.14
CA LEU A 213 0.69 -5.62 1.71
C LEU A 213 1.64 -4.64 1.00
N ARG A 214 1.69 -3.38 1.44
CA ARG A 214 2.71 -2.43 0.97
C ARG A 214 4.11 -2.92 1.31
N ARG A 215 4.31 -3.39 2.54
CA ARG A 215 5.61 -3.91 2.97
C ARG A 215 6.02 -5.16 2.19
N ALA A 216 5.06 -6.07 1.94
CA ALA A 216 5.28 -7.24 1.09
C ALA A 216 5.72 -6.85 -0.32
N LEU A 217 5.01 -5.90 -0.94
CA LEU A 217 5.32 -5.42 -2.29
C LEU A 217 6.71 -4.79 -2.36
N VAL A 218 7.07 -3.91 -1.41
CA VAL A 218 8.40 -3.31 -1.38
C VAL A 218 9.50 -4.38 -1.27
N ARG A 219 9.36 -5.36 -0.36
CA ARG A 219 10.33 -6.48 -0.24
C ARG A 219 10.46 -7.28 -1.55
N LEU A 220 9.35 -7.58 -2.21
CA LEU A 220 9.36 -8.31 -3.48
C LEU A 220 9.99 -7.51 -4.61
N LEU A 221 9.74 -6.20 -4.68
CA LEU A 221 10.35 -5.31 -5.67
C LEU A 221 11.88 -5.26 -5.50
N SER A 222 12.36 -5.08 -4.27
CA SER A 222 13.81 -5.09 -3.97
C SER A 222 14.45 -6.42 -4.34
N GLY A 223 13.85 -7.55 -3.92
CA GLY A 223 14.41 -8.88 -4.19
C GLY A 223 14.44 -9.29 -5.68
N ILE A 224 13.63 -8.66 -6.53
CA ILE A 224 13.66 -8.90 -7.99
C ILE A 224 14.83 -8.18 -8.66
N VAL A 225 15.27 -7.04 -8.12
CA VAL A 225 16.36 -6.24 -8.69
C VAL A 225 17.73 -6.76 -8.22
N GLU A 226 17.77 -7.48 -7.11
CA GLU A 226 18.98 -8.15 -6.59
C GLU A 226 19.31 -9.48 -7.32
N GLN A 227 18.41 -9.99 -8.15
CA GLN A 227 18.55 -11.23 -8.93
C GLN A 227 19.02 -10.97 -10.37
#